data_AF-A0A6L9GB38-F1
#
_entry.id   AF-A0A6L9GB38-F1
#
_cell.length_a   1.000
_cell.length_b   1.000
_cell.length_c   1.000
_cell.angle_alpha   90.00
_cell.angle_beta   90.00
_cell.angle_gamma   90.00
#
_symmetry.space_group_name_H-M   'P 1'
#
loop_
_entity.id
_entity.type
_entity.pdbx_description
1 polymer ?
#
loop_
_entity_poly.entity_id
_entity_poly.type
_entity_poly.pdbx_seq_one_letter_code
_entity_poly.pdbx_strand_id
1 'polypeptide(L)'
;MGIHQLAAALQVLRNAITTSIPRGAAAAVLEVMASCCALLAKLSEALHGIDDPRVAAAHAHLIEQLFHDTQREQLRSQIHLESTGAHLLEDDELDALRQAGEQHAYRQLDLATAPRLHAGRAHYTSTADFAAAWLGLNYYGAASRLHDAHLLIARRAMDGGTLTPRLAGLARLYQAPGAVDPRRIAQAARALDKFEPADTCFEGLPLPPTARHTDGALMEEHVLAALAEPNRTTSEKQVSTLISDYRREHGKQRAPETGIFFRGTRAGVDCYDLRAAGEQAE
;
A
#
# COMPACT_ATOMS: atom_id res chain seq x y z
N MET A 1 33.05 18.69 -4.97
CA MET A 1 32.90 17.82 -3.79
C MET A 1 33.13 16.39 -4.24
N GLY A 2 34.05 15.65 -3.61
CA GLY A 2 34.32 14.25 -3.96
C GLY A 2 33.24 13.30 -3.44
N ILE A 3 33.13 12.08 -3.99
CA ILE A 3 32.09 11.10 -3.62
C ILE A 3 32.12 10.73 -2.13
N HIS A 4 33.30 10.69 -1.52
CA HIS A 4 33.47 10.46 -0.07
C HIS A 4 32.96 11.63 0.79
N GLN A 5 33.12 12.87 0.32
CA GLN A 5 32.60 14.05 1.02
C GLN A 5 31.07 14.10 0.96
N LEU A 6 30.48 13.70 -0.17
CA LEU A 6 29.03 13.55 -0.32
C LEU A 6 28.47 12.50 0.64
N ALA A 7 29.11 11.33 0.72
CA ALA A 7 28.71 10.27 1.64
C ALA A 7 28.75 10.75 3.11
N ALA A 8 29.79 11.49 3.50
CA ALA A 8 29.89 12.08 4.83
C ALA A 8 28.78 13.12 5.10
N ALA A 9 28.50 14.00 4.13
CA ALA A 9 27.44 15.00 4.25
C ALA A 9 26.05 14.37 4.40
N LEU A 10 25.74 13.33 3.61
CA LEU A 10 24.50 12.57 3.72
C LEU A 10 24.37 11.86 5.07
N GLN A 11 25.48 11.33 5.60
CA GLN A 11 25.49 10.70 6.92
C GLN A 11 25.21 11.71 8.05
N VAL A 12 25.78 12.91 7.96
CA VAL A 12 25.51 14.01 8.89
C VAL A 12 24.04 14.42 8.81
N LEU A 13 23.50 14.59 7.59
CA LEU A 13 22.09 14.92 7.38
C LEU A 13 21.16 13.86 7.98
N ARG A 14 21.43 12.57 7.72
CA ARG A 14 20.66 11.45 8.29
C ARG A 14 20.62 11.50 9.80
N ASN A 15 21.74 11.81 10.45
CA ASN A 15 21.82 11.90 11.91
C ASN A 15 21.13 13.16 12.46
N ALA A 16 21.07 14.24 11.68
CA ALA A 16 20.37 15.47 12.05
C ALA A 16 18.84 15.33 11.97
N ILE A 17 18.32 14.50 11.06
CA ILE A 17 16.88 14.20 10.91
C ILE A 17 16.47 13.13 11.93
N THR A 18 16.51 13.49 13.22
CA THR A 18 16.08 12.62 14.35
C THR A 18 14.93 13.21 15.16
N THR A 19 14.47 14.41 14.79
CA THR A 19 13.43 15.19 15.48
C THR A 19 12.35 15.68 14.52
N SER A 20 11.24 16.18 15.06
CA SER A 20 10.17 16.78 14.26
C SER A 20 10.70 17.93 13.40
N ILE A 21 10.53 17.82 12.09
CA ILE A 21 10.91 18.87 11.14
C ILE A 21 9.95 20.05 11.32
N PRO A 22 10.43 21.28 11.57
CA PRO A 22 9.56 22.44 11.70
C PRO A 22 8.87 22.72 10.36
N ARG A 23 7.62 23.18 10.41
CA ARG A 23 6.80 23.46 9.21
C ARG A 23 7.51 24.37 8.20
N GLY A 24 8.21 25.40 8.68
CA GLY A 24 8.97 26.33 7.83
C GLY A 24 10.15 25.69 7.07
N ALA A 25 10.55 24.46 7.40
CA ALA A 25 11.57 23.71 6.68
C ALA A 25 10.99 22.70 5.68
N ALA A 26 9.67 22.52 5.61
CA ALA A 26 9.05 21.50 4.76
C ALA A 26 9.44 21.63 3.28
N ALA A 27 9.42 22.86 2.74
CA ALA A 27 9.80 23.17 1.37
C ALA A 27 11.26 22.76 1.05
N ALA A 28 12.17 23.05 1.98
CA ALA A 28 13.58 22.65 1.85
C ALA A 28 13.76 21.13 1.93
N VAL A 29 12.98 20.45 2.78
CA VAL A 29 13.04 18.99 2.90
C VAL A 29 12.53 18.30 1.64
N LEU A 30 11.45 18.80 1.03
CA LEU A 30 10.97 18.31 -0.27
C LEU A 30 12.01 18.51 -1.38
N GLU A 31 12.68 19.66 -1.42
CA GLU A 31 13.77 19.92 -2.38
C GLU A 31 14.97 18.98 -2.19
N VAL A 32 15.35 18.72 -0.93
CA VAL A 32 16.39 17.72 -0.59
C VAL A 32 15.96 16.33 -1.03
N MET A 33 14.71 15.91 -0.78
CA MET A 33 14.19 14.62 -1.23
C MET A 33 14.23 14.49 -2.75
N ALA A 34 13.77 15.51 -3.48
CA ALA A 34 13.83 15.54 -4.95
C ALA A 34 15.27 15.44 -5.48
N SER A 35 16.20 16.17 -4.85
CA SER A 35 17.62 16.13 -5.19
C SER A 35 18.24 14.75 -4.92
N CYS A 36 17.85 14.09 -3.82
CA CYS A 36 18.27 12.72 -3.51
C CYS A 36 17.76 11.71 -4.55
N CYS A 37 16.51 11.85 -5.01
CA CYS A 37 15.97 11.01 -6.09
C CYS A 37 16.75 11.19 -7.40
N ALA A 38 17.04 12.44 -7.80
CA ALA A 38 17.83 12.72 -8.99
C ALA A 38 19.28 12.20 -8.87
N LEU A 39 19.88 12.33 -7.68
CA LEU A 39 21.21 11.78 -7.39
C LEU A 39 21.21 10.24 -7.48
N LEU A 40 20.21 9.56 -6.91
CA LEU A 40 20.09 8.11 -6.97
C LEU A 40 20.03 7.61 -8.42
N ALA A 41 19.29 8.29 -9.28
CA ALA A 41 19.21 7.94 -10.71
C ALA A 41 20.57 8.04 -11.39
N LYS A 42 21.30 9.15 -11.17
CA LYS A 42 22.66 9.35 -11.73
C LYS A 42 23.68 8.34 -11.18
N LEU A 43 23.62 8.03 -9.88
CA LEU A 43 24.48 7.02 -9.27
C LEU A 43 24.20 5.64 -9.87
N SER A 44 22.93 5.29 -10.08
CA SER A 44 22.56 4.02 -10.69
C SER A 44 23.08 3.90 -12.13
N GLU A 45 22.97 4.98 -12.92
CA GLU A 45 23.55 5.04 -14.28
C GLU A 45 25.07 4.84 -14.26
N ALA A 46 25.77 5.50 -13.33
CA ALA A 46 27.22 5.34 -13.18
C ALA A 46 27.63 3.91 -12.79
N LEU A 47 26.85 3.25 -11.91
CA LEU A 47 27.11 1.87 -11.50
C LEU A 47 26.91 0.87 -12.65
N HIS A 48 25.97 1.11 -13.55
CA HIS A 48 25.79 0.26 -14.75
C HIS A 48 26.98 0.29 -15.70
N GLY A 49 27.84 1.31 -15.63
CA GLY A 49 29.08 1.39 -16.40
C GLY A 49 30.26 0.61 -15.82
N ILE A 50 30.08 -0.09 -14.69
CA ILE A 50 31.12 -0.86 -14.01
C ILE A 50 30.91 -2.35 -14.26
N ASP A 51 31.80 -2.97 -15.03
CA ASP A 51 31.78 -4.40 -15.36
C ASP A 51 32.31 -5.29 -14.20
N ASP A 52 31.79 -5.11 -12.97
CA ASP A 52 32.07 -5.98 -11.83
C ASP A 52 30.76 -6.65 -11.35
N PRO A 53 30.64 -7.99 -11.39
CA PRO A 53 29.43 -8.69 -10.99
C PRO A 53 29.07 -8.48 -9.50
N ARG A 54 30.05 -8.15 -8.64
CA ARG A 54 29.80 -7.82 -7.23
C ARG A 54 29.12 -6.46 -7.08
N VAL A 55 29.50 -5.50 -7.93
CA VAL A 55 28.85 -4.18 -8.00
C VAL A 55 27.41 -4.35 -8.46
N ALA A 56 27.17 -5.14 -9.52
CA ALA A 56 25.83 -5.44 -9.99
C ALA A 56 24.96 -6.10 -8.91
N ALA A 57 25.49 -7.10 -8.20
CA ALA A 57 24.77 -7.77 -7.11
C ALA A 57 24.44 -6.82 -5.95
N ALA A 58 25.40 -6.00 -5.52
CA ALA A 58 25.19 -5.02 -4.45
C ALA A 58 24.20 -3.92 -4.85
N HIS A 59 24.26 -3.44 -6.09
CA HIS A 59 23.34 -2.45 -6.62
C HIS A 59 21.91 -3.01 -6.72
N ALA A 60 21.74 -4.22 -7.25
CA ALA A 60 20.44 -4.89 -7.29
C ALA A 60 19.81 -5.05 -5.90
N HIS A 61 20.60 -5.44 -4.90
CA HIS A 61 20.13 -5.53 -3.52
C HIS A 61 19.65 -4.18 -2.96
N LEU A 62 20.39 -3.10 -3.22
CA LEU A 62 20.02 -1.76 -2.80
C LEU A 62 18.71 -1.28 -3.47
N ILE A 63 18.55 -1.55 -4.77
CA ILE A 63 17.32 -1.21 -5.50
C ILE A 63 16.11 -1.96 -4.94
N GLU A 64 16.25 -3.24 -4.61
CA GLU A 64 15.15 -4.00 -3.98
C GLU A 64 14.78 -3.43 -2.59
N GLN A 65 15.78 -3.03 -1.80
CA GLN A 65 15.52 -2.37 -0.51
C GLN A 65 14.77 -1.05 -0.68
N LEU A 66 15.20 -0.20 -1.62
CA LEU A 66 14.53 1.06 -1.95
C LEU A 66 13.11 0.83 -2.47
N PHE A 67 12.89 -0.23 -3.24
CA PHE A 67 11.56 -0.62 -3.68
C PHE A 67 10.65 -0.96 -2.49
N HIS A 68 11.11 -1.76 -1.53
CA HIS A 68 10.35 -2.07 -0.33
C HIS A 68 10.02 -0.83 0.51
N ASP A 69 10.98 0.08 0.69
CA ASP A 69 10.76 1.32 1.44
C ASP A 69 9.76 2.24 0.73
N THR A 70 9.85 2.33 -0.60
CA THR A 70 8.90 3.10 -1.42
C THR A 70 7.47 2.53 -1.32
N GLN A 71 7.30 1.21 -1.29
CA GLN A 71 5.97 0.59 -1.10
C GLN A 71 5.34 0.99 0.25
N ARG A 72 6.12 0.98 1.32
CA ARG A 72 5.66 1.44 2.64
C ARG A 72 5.27 2.91 2.62
N GLU A 73 6.11 3.73 2.03
CA GLU A 73 5.90 5.17 1.99
C GLU A 73 4.72 5.57 1.09
N GLN A 74 4.43 4.80 0.03
CA GLN A 74 3.23 5.00 -0.79
C GLN A 74 1.95 4.89 0.04
N LEU A 75 1.83 3.89 0.93
CA LEU A 75 0.65 3.74 1.78
C LEU A 75 0.60 4.81 2.88
N ARG A 76 1.75 5.15 3.50
CA ARG A 76 1.81 6.27 4.47
C ARG A 76 1.37 7.58 3.85
N SER A 77 1.81 7.84 2.62
CA SER A 77 1.41 9.02 1.86
C SER A 77 -0.10 9.04 1.61
N GLN A 78 -0.76 7.91 1.32
CA GLN A 78 -2.22 7.87 1.16
C GLN A 78 -2.96 8.30 2.43
N ILE A 79 -2.59 7.76 3.60
CA ILE A 79 -3.17 8.21 4.87
C ILE A 79 -2.85 9.68 5.12
N HIS A 80 -1.64 10.13 4.79
CA HIS A 80 -1.28 11.53 5.01
C HIS A 80 -2.11 12.48 4.15
N LEU A 81 -2.32 12.15 2.86
CA LEU A 81 -3.22 12.89 1.96
C LEU A 81 -4.66 12.94 2.49
N GLU A 82 -5.16 11.81 3.01
CA GLU A 82 -6.49 11.76 3.61
C GLU A 82 -6.57 12.61 4.89
N SER A 83 -5.57 12.49 5.77
CA SER A 83 -5.54 13.16 7.07
C SER A 83 -5.41 14.68 6.97
N THR A 84 -4.71 15.16 5.93
CA THR A 84 -4.52 16.59 5.68
C THR A 84 -5.65 17.19 4.85
N GLY A 85 -6.56 16.37 4.33
CA GLY A 85 -7.62 16.83 3.44
C GLY A 85 -7.07 17.39 2.12
N ALA A 86 -6.01 16.79 1.57
CA ALA A 86 -5.34 17.31 0.36
C ALA A 86 -6.28 17.48 -0.85
N HIS A 87 -7.33 16.66 -0.93
CA HIS A 87 -8.38 16.77 -1.94
C HIS A 87 -9.23 18.06 -1.85
N LEU A 88 -9.10 18.82 -0.76
CA LEU A 88 -9.80 20.08 -0.50
C LEU A 88 -8.96 21.32 -0.81
N LEU A 89 -7.70 21.18 -1.24
CA LEU A 89 -6.85 22.31 -1.62
C LEU A 89 -7.51 23.15 -2.71
N GLU A 90 -7.42 24.48 -2.59
CA GLU A 90 -7.90 25.41 -3.63
C GLU A 90 -7.04 25.31 -4.90
N ASP A 91 -7.63 25.66 -6.04
CA ASP A 91 -6.97 25.56 -7.36
C ASP A 91 -5.62 26.28 -7.43
N ASP A 92 -5.50 27.48 -6.83
CA ASP A 92 -4.24 28.23 -6.78
C ASP A 92 -3.13 27.48 -6.00
N GLU A 93 -3.49 26.79 -4.91
CA GLU A 93 -2.54 25.98 -4.12
C GLU A 93 -2.06 24.79 -4.95
N LEU A 94 -2.99 24.14 -5.66
CA LEU A 94 -2.70 23.00 -6.52
C LEU A 94 -1.80 23.40 -7.70
N ASP A 95 -2.06 24.55 -8.33
CA ASP A 95 -1.26 25.05 -9.44
C ASP A 95 0.16 25.43 -8.99
N ALA A 96 0.31 26.08 -7.84
CA ALA A 96 1.62 26.38 -7.26
C ALA A 96 2.42 25.09 -6.96
N LEU A 97 1.77 24.07 -6.37
CA LEU A 97 2.39 22.78 -6.11
C LEU A 97 2.80 22.06 -7.40
N ARG A 98 1.97 22.10 -8.45
CA ARG A 98 2.26 21.48 -9.75
C ARG A 98 3.47 22.13 -10.41
N GLN A 99 3.49 23.47 -10.47
CA GLN A 99 4.59 24.23 -11.03
C GLN A 99 5.91 23.97 -10.29
N ALA A 100 5.88 23.95 -8.96
CA ALA A 100 7.06 23.63 -8.15
C ALA A 100 7.58 22.20 -8.40
N GLY A 101 6.67 21.24 -8.60
CA GLY A 101 7.02 19.86 -8.93
C GLY A 101 7.70 19.71 -10.29
N GLU A 102 7.14 20.34 -11.32
CA GLU A 102 7.69 20.32 -12.69
C GLU A 102 9.08 20.95 -12.78
N GLN A 103 9.33 21.99 -11.98
CA GLN A 103 10.60 22.72 -11.98
C GLN A 103 11.59 22.20 -10.94
N HIS A 104 11.22 21.18 -10.14
CA HIS A 104 11.96 20.72 -8.95
C HIS A 104 12.34 21.87 -7.99
N ALA A 105 11.47 22.88 -7.88
CA ALA A 105 11.74 24.15 -7.19
C ALA A 105 10.92 24.30 -5.89
N TYR A 106 10.77 23.21 -5.12
CA TYR A 106 9.93 23.17 -3.91
C TYR A 106 10.25 24.23 -2.87
N ARG A 107 11.50 24.70 -2.80
CA ARG A 107 11.94 25.75 -1.86
C ARG A 107 11.23 27.10 -2.04
N GLN A 108 10.64 27.33 -3.21
CA GLN A 108 9.90 28.55 -3.51
C GLN A 108 8.47 28.55 -2.94
N LEU A 109 7.97 27.41 -2.47
CA LEU A 109 6.65 27.28 -1.88
C LEU A 109 6.63 27.86 -0.45
N ASP A 110 5.62 28.70 -0.16
CA ASP A 110 5.31 29.07 1.22
C ASP A 110 4.48 27.98 1.90
N LEU A 111 5.16 26.98 2.44
CA LEU A 111 4.54 25.94 3.26
C LEU A 111 4.47 26.30 4.75
N ALA A 112 5.00 27.46 5.15
CA ALA A 112 4.96 27.93 6.53
C ALA A 112 3.56 28.44 6.92
N THR A 113 2.86 29.05 5.97
CA THR A 113 1.48 29.51 6.12
C THR A 113 0.48 28.36 6.00
N ALA A 114 -0.70 28.51 6.64
CA ALA A 114 -1.81 27.56 6.50
C ALA A 114 -2.28 27.49 5.03
N PRO A 115 -2.60 26.29 4.50
CA PRO A 115 -3.08 26.18 3.13
C PRO A 115 -4.48 26.78 2.99
N ARG A 116 -4.81 27.24 1.79
CA ARG A 116 -6.20 27.58 1.44
C ARG A 116 -6.95 26.32 1.02
N LEU A 117 -8.14 26.16 1.58
CA LEU A 117 -9.00 24.99 1.37
C LEU A 117 -10.39 25.45 0.94
N HIS A 118 -11.00 24.73 0.00
CA HIS A 118 -12.39 24.94 -0.35
C HIS A 118 -13.30 24.67 0.87
N ALA A 119 -14.11 25.67 1.23
CA ALA A 119 -15.16 25.52 2.24
C ALA A 119 -16.42 24.80 1.71
N GLY A 120 -16.52 24.61 0.39
CA GLY A 120 -17.67 24.03 -0.30
C GLY A 120 -17.26 22.89 -1.23
N ARG A 121 -17.80 22.88 -2.45
CA ARG A 121 -17.46 21.85 -3.43
C ARG A 121 -16.00 22.01 -3.89
N ALA A 122 -15.16 21.05 -3.54
CA ALA A 122 -13.78 20.96 -4.02
C ALA A 122 -13.70 20.40 -5.44
N HIS A 123 -12.54 20.62 -6.08
CA HIS A 123 -12.22 20.06 -7.40
C HIS A 123 -12.30 18.52 -7.41
N TYR A 124 -11.82 17.89 -6.34
CA TYR A 124 -11.80 16.44 -6.16
C TYR A 124 -12.86 15.99 -5.17
N THR A 125 -13.50 14.87 -5.48
CA THR A 125 -14.64 14.35 -4.70
C THR A 125 -14.22 13.52 -3.48
N SER A 126 -12.99 13.02 -3.47
CA SER A 126 -12.43 12.20 -2.40
C SER A 126 -10.90 12.19 -2.46
N THR A 127 -10.25 11.67 -1.40
CA THR A 127 -8.80 11.42 -1.41
C THR A 127 -8.38 10.45 -2.51
N ALA A 128 -9.19 9.43 -2.83
CA ALA A 128 -8.87 8.48 -3.89
C ALA A 128 -8.92 9.15 -5.28
N ASP A 129 -9.89 10.02 -5.51
CA ASP A 129 -10.03 10.83 -6.72
C ASP A 129 -8.84 11.79 -6.88
N PHE A 130 -8.52 12.53 -5.82
CA PHE A 130 -7.32 13.38 -5.76
C PHE A 130 -6.05 12.58 -6.05
N ALA A 131 -5.81 11.47 -5.36
CA ALA A 131 -4.61 10.67 -5.53
C ALA A 131 -4.50 10.08 -6.94
N ALA A 132 -5.63 9.71 -7.56
CA ALA A 132 -5.66 9.24 -8.95
C ALA A 132 -5.18 10.33 -9.90
N ALA A 133 -5.80 11.50 -9.84
CA ALA A 133 -5.46 12.61 -10.72
C ALA A 133 -4.05 13.18 -10.44
N TRP A 134 -3.72 13.41 -9.17
CA TRP A 134 -2.48 14.05 -8.75
C TRP A 134 -1.24 13.19 -9.01
N LEU A 135 -1.35 11.87 -8.82
CA LEU A 135 -0.23 10.94 -8.97
C LEU A 135 -0.22 10.20 -10.32
N GLY A 136 -1.14 10.53 -11.23
CA GLY A 136 -1.25 9.88 -12.54
C GLY A 136 -1.62 8.40 -12.46
N LEU A 137 -2.46 8.01 -11.49
CA LEU A 137 -2.93 6.64 -11.30
C LEU A 137 -4.34 6.48 -11.87
N ASN A 138 -4.72 5.26 -12.23
CA ASN A 138 -6.14 4.97 -12.42
C ASN A 138 -6.87 4.99 -11.06
N TYR A 139 -8.17 5.33 -11.08
CA TYR A 139 -8.98 5.45 -9.86
C TYR A 139 -8.96 4.19 -8.99
N TYR A 140 -9.13 3.01 -9.59
CA TYR A 140 -9.13 1.75 -8.82
C TYR A 140 -7.79 1.46 -8.15
N GLY A 141 -6.67 1.86 -8.77
CA GLY A 141 -5.34 1.77 -8.21
C GLY A 141 -5.15 2.70 -7.02
N ALA A 142 -5.62 3.95 -7.12
CA ALA A 142 -5.61 4.89 -6.01
C ALA A 142 -6.50 4.41 -4.85
N ALA A 143 -7.73 3.99 -5.14
CA ALA A 143 -8.68 3.47 -4.16
C ALA A 143 -8.14 2.21 -3.46
N SER A 144 -7.53 1.27 -4.21
CA SER A 144 -6.90 0.08 -3.61
C SER A 144 -5.74 0.45 -2.70
N ARG A 145 -4.92 1.44 -3.06
CA ARG A 145 -3.82 1.90 -2.18
C ARG A 145 -4.34 2.57 -0.93
N LEU A 146 -5.38 3.39 -1.03
CA LEU A 146 -6.01 4.01 0.13
C LEU A 146 -6.60 2.95 1.07
N HIS A 147 -7.28 1.94 0.52
CA HIS A 147 -7.79 0.80 1.29
C HIS A 147 -6.66 0.01 1.98
N ASP A 148 -5.58 -0.33 1.25
CA ASP A 148 -4.42 -1.01 1.84
C ASP A 148 -3.78 -0.17 2.96
N ALA A 149 -3.81 1.16 2.81
CA ALA A 149 -3.33 2.08 3.82
C ALA A 149 -4.22 2.07 5.08
N HIS A 150 -5.54 1.95 4.93
CA HIS A 150 -6.45 1.73 6.06
C HIS A 150 -6.19 0.41 6.79
N LEU A 151 -5.80 -0.64 6.05
CA LEU A 151 -5.48 -1.96 6.61
C LEU A 151 -4.14 -2.00 7.35
N LEU A 152 -3.15 -1.19 6.96
CA LEU A 152 -1.75 -1.38 7.40
C LEU A 152 -1.11 -0.17 8.08
N ILE A 153 -1.62 1.04 7.82
CA ILE A 153 -1.08 2.28 8.37
C ILE A 153 -2.00 2.81 9.46
N ALA A 154 -3.24 3.14 9.12
CA ALA A 154 -4.18 3.77 10.04
C ALA A 154 -5.60 3.76 9.49
N ARG A 155 -6.57 3.54 10.39
CA ARG A 155 -8.00 3.78 10.12
C ARG A 155 -8.39 5.20 10.52
N ARG A 156 -9.59 5.64 10.14
CA ARG A 156 -10.12 6.96 10.48
C ARG A 156 -11.40 6.84 11.28
N ALA A 157 -11.52 7.66 12.31
CA ALA A 157 -12.74 7.84 13.07
C ALA A 157 -13.62 8.93 12.43
N MET A 158 -14.90 8.98 12.82
CA MET A 158 -15.85 10.00 12.36
C MET A 158 -15.41 11.44 12.62
N ASP A 159 -14.67 11.68 13.71
CA ASP A 159 -14.15 12.98 14.09
C ASP A 159 -12.87 13.37 13.32
N GLY A 160 -12.42 12.54 12.37
CA GLY A 160 -11.14 12.71 11.70
C GLY A 160 -9.95 12.29 12.56
N GLY A 161 -10.17 11.60 13.68
CA GLY A 161 -9.14 10.97 14.48
C GLY A 161 -8.48 9.79 13.75
N THR A 162 -7.25 9.48 14.12
CA THR A 162 -6.55 8.29 13.64
C THR A 162 -6.81 7.11 14.57
N LEU A 163 -7.22 5.99 14.00
CA LEU A 163 -7.42 4.72 14.69
C LEU A 163 -6.35 3.72 14.28
N THR A 164 -6.00 2.81 15.18
CA THR A 164 -5.11 1.69 14.86
C THR A 164 -5.75 0.77 13.81
N PRO A 165 -4.96 0.20 12.90
CA PRO A 165 -5.46 -0.83 11.99
C PRO A 165 -6.06 -2.02 12.73
N ARG A 166 -7.10 -2.64 12.14
CA ARG A 166 -7.80 -3.79 12.74
C ARG A 166 -6.87 -4.99 12.92
N LEU A 167 -6.06 -5.27 11.90
CA LEU A 167 -5.03 -6.30 11.88
C LEU A 167 -3.70 -5.71 12.38
N ALA A 168 -3.62 -5.46 13.69
CA ALA A 168 -2.56 -4.68 14.30
C ALA A 168 -1.17 -5.33 14.23
N GLY A 169 -1.10 -6.67 14.22
CA GLY A 169 0.15 -7.41 14.11
C GLY A 169 0.72 -7.34 12.69
N LEU A 170 -0.13 -7.49 11.67
CA LEU A 170 0.25 -7.31 10.26
C LEU A 170 0.64 -5.87 9.96
N ALA A 171 -0.08 -4.89 10.51
CA ALA A 171 0.29 -3.48 10.42
C ALA A 171 1.67 -3.21 11.03
N ARG A 172 1.96 -3.76 12.21
CA ARG A 172 3.27 -3.65 12.85
C ARG A 172 4.37 -4.29 12.01
N LEU A 173 4.13 -5.49 11.48
CA LEU A 173 5.07 -6.18 10.60
C LEU A 173 5.34 -5.39 9.31
N TYR A 174 4.30 -4.77 8.74
CA TYR A 174 4.42 -3.93 7.55
C TYR A 174 5.31 -2.71 7.78
N GLN A 175 5.14 -2.05 8.94
CA GLN A 175 5.87 -0.82 9.27
C GLN A 175 7.31 -1.09 9.72
N ALA A 176 7.61 -2.30 10.20
CA ALA A 176 8.95 -2.69 10.61
C ALA A 176 9.88 -2.85 9.38
N PRO A 177 11.10 -2.30 9.42
CA PRO A 177 12.16 -2.70 8.51
C PRO A 177 12.44 -4.19 8.71
N GLY A 178 12.50 -4.97 7.63
CA GLY A 178 12.68 -6.41 7.77
C GLY A 178 12.72 -7.15 6.45
N ALA A 179 12.96 -8.46 6.55
CA ALA A 179 13.15 -9.37 5.42
C ALA A 179 11.84 -9.74 4.70
N VAL A 180 10.68 -9.50 5.31
CA VAL A 180 9.39 -9.83 4.70
C VAL A 180 9.02 -8.76 3.68
N ASP A 181 8.78 -9.18 2.45
CA ASP A 181 8.32 -8.32 1.36
C ASP A 181 6.97 -7.64 1.75
N PRO A 182 6.88 -6.30 1.77
CA PRO A 182 5.67 -5.57 2.15
C PRO A 182 4.45 -5.93 1.31
N ARG A 183 4.63 -6.35 0.05
CA ARG A 183 3.53 -6.78 -0.83
C ARG A 183 2.85 -8.04 -0.31
N ARG A 184 3.62 -8.97 0.27
CA ARG A 184 3.10 -10.22 0.85
C ARG A 184 2.25 -9.92 2.09
N ILE A 185 2.69 -8.97 2.91
CA ILE A 185 1.95 -8.51 4.09
C ILE A 185 0.64 -7.84 3.67
N ALA A 186 0.67 -6.94 2.68
CA ALA A 186 -0.53 -6.29 2.14
C ALA A 186 -1.50 -7.29 1.47
N GLN A 187 -0.99 -8.31 0.78
CA GLN A 187 -1.83 -9.38 0.24
C GLN A 187 -2.50 -10.20 1.35
N ALA A 188 -1.76 -10.53 2.41
CA ALA A 188 -2.30 -11.26 3.56
C ALA A 188 -3.35 -10.44 4.31
N ALA A 189 -3.09 -9.16 4.56
CA ALA A 189 -4.04 -8.24 5.19
C ALA A 189 -5.34 -8.13 4.38
N ARG A 190 -5.26 -7.93 3.07
CA ARG A 190 -6.44 -7.92 2.18
C ARG A 190 -7.20 -9.25 2.18
N ALA A 191 -6.49 -10.37 2.32
CA ALA A 191 -7.12 -11.68 2.34
C ALA A 191 -7.90 -11.89 3.65
N LEU A 192 -7.32 -11.49 4.79
CA LEU A 192 -7.97 -11.56 6.10
C LEU A 192 -9.11 -10.55 6.24
N ASP A 193 -8.98 -9.34 5.67
CA ASP A 193 -10.03 -8.33 5.72
C ASP A 193 -11.35 -8.83 5.10
N LYS A 194 -11.28 -9.66 4.06
CA LYS A 194 -12.46 -10.30 3.45
C LYS A 194 -13.18 -11.30 4.35
N PHE A 195 -12.53 -11.76 5.42
CA PHE A 195 -13.11 -12.66 6.41
C PHE A 195 -13.77 -11.89 7.55
N GLU A 196 -13.48 -10.60 7.66
CA GLU A 196 -14.03 -9.75 8.69
C GLU A 196 -15.36 -9.11 8.24
N PRO A 197 -16.24 -8.75 9.18
CA PRO A 197 -17.35 -7.86 8.89
C PRO A 197 -16.86 -6.53 8.30
N ALA A 198 -17.71 -5.90 7.48
CA ALA A 198 -17.44 -4.58 6.93
C ALA A 198 -17.03 -3.60 8.04
N ASP A 199 -16.00 -2.80 7.79
CA ASP A 199 -15.52 -1.84 8.78
C ASP A 199 -16.45 -0.64 8.90
N THR A 200 -17.08 -0.52 10.05
CA THR A 200 -18.02 0.56 10.39
C THR A 200 -17.37 1.61 11.30
N CYS A 201 -16.04 1.73 11.31
CA CYS A 201 -15.32 2.71 12.13
C CYS A 201 -15.69 4.18 11.81
N PHE A 202 -16.20 4.43 10.60
CA PHE A 202 -16.79 5.71 10.19
C PHE A 202 -18.27 5.89 10.57
N GLU A 203 -18.91 4.89 11.17
CA GLU A 203 -20.33 4.94 11.56
C GLU A 203 -20.53 4.61 13.05
N GLY A 204 -19.48 4.14 13.73
CA GLY A 204 -19.56 3.67 15.11
C GLY A 204 -18.21 3.24 15.66
N LEU A 205 -18.24 2.40 16.71
CA LEU A 205 -17.02 1.96 17.38
C LEU A 205 -16.21 1.00 16.48
N PRO A 206 -14.87 1.13 16.43
CA PRO A 206 -14.04 0.22 15.66
C PRO A 206 -14.24 -1.24 16.10
N LEU A 207 -14.49 -2.11 15.13
CA LEU A 207 -14.68 -3.53 15.38
C LEU A 207 -13.32 -4.23 15.55
N PRO A 208 -13.19 -5.14 16.55
CA PRO A 208 -12.02 -5.99 16.69
C PRO A 208 -11.99 -7.07 15.57
N PRO A 209 -10.82 -7.68 15.29
CA PRO A 209 -10.76 -8.84 14.42
C PRO A 209 -11.54 -10.03 15.01
N THR A 210 -12.24 -10.76 14.15
CA THR A 210 -13.16 -11.85 14.50
C THR A 210 -12.83 -13.16 13.80
N ALA A 211 -12.07 -13.14 12.71
CA ALA A 211 -11.69 -14.35 11.98
C ALA A 211 -10.77 -15.21 12.85
N ARG A 212 -11.23 -16.43 13.19
CA ARG A 212 -10.52 -17.39 14.05
C ARG A 212 -10.19 -18.68 13.32
N HIS A 213 -9.03 -19.24 13.63
CA HIS A 213 -8.64 -20.57 13.19
C HIS A 213 -9.39 -21.65 14.02
N THR A 214 -9.27 -22.92 13.62
CA THR A 214 -9.97 -24.06 14.25
C THR A 214 -9.57 -24.30 15.71
N ASP A 215 -8.41 -23.81 16.13
CA ASP A 215 -7.93 -23.82 17.53
C ASP A 215 -8.46 -22.65 18.38
N GLY A 216 -9.26 -21.76 17.79
CA GLY A 216 -9.85 -20.60 18.46
C GLY A 216 -8.96 -19.36 18.49
N ALA A 217 -7.69 -19.42 18.08
CA ALA A 217 -6.82 -18.24 17.96
C ALA A 217 -7.21 -17.38 16.75
N LEU A 218 -6.79 -16.11 16.71
CA LEU A 218 -7.06 -15.24 15.57
C LEU A 218 -6.31 -15.74 14.32
N MET A 219 -6.95 -15.67 13.16
CA MET A 219 -6.29 -16.00 11.88
C MET A 219 -5.05 -15.14 11.63
N GLU A 220 -5.05 -13.90 12.13
CA GLU A 220 -3.90 -13.00 12.06
C GLU A 220 -2.65 -13.60 12.73
N GLU A 221 -2.80 -14.25 13.89
CA GLU A 221 -1.67 -14.84 14.63
C GLU A 221 -1.00 -15.96 13.83
N HIS A 222 -1.80 -16.83 13.21
CA HIS A 222 -1.32 -17.91 12.35
C HIS A 222 -0.65 -17.39 11.08
N VAL A 223 -1.22 -16.36 10.46
CA VAL A 223 -0.63 -15.72 9.28
C VAL A 223 0.70 -15.03 9.63
N LEU A 224 0.80 -14.38 10.79
CA LEU A 224 2.05 -13.79 11.26
C LEU A 224 3.14 -14.84 11.49
N ALA A 225 2.78 -15.96 12.13
CA ALA A 225 3.70 -17.08 12.32
C ALA A 225 4.18 -17.64 10.98
N ALA A 226 3.26 -17.83 10.02
CA ALA A 226 3.60 -18.28 8.68
C ALA A 226 4.48 -17.27 7.90
N LEU A 227 4.28 -15.96 8.08
CA LEU A 227 5.13 -14.92 7.48
C LEU A 227 6.52 -14.84 8.11
N ALA A 228 6.68 -15.30 9.35
CA ALA A 228 7.97 -15.36 10.05
C ALA A 228 8.83 -16.56 9.63
N GLU A 229 8.28 -17.53 8.89
CA GLU A 229 9.02 -18.67 8.35
C GLU A 229 10.18 -18.20 7.44
N PRO A 230 11.45 -18.55 7.76
CA PRO A 230 12.61 -18.09 7.01
C PRO A 230 12.62 -18.52 5.54
N ASN A 231 12.09 -19.71 5.23
CA ASN A 231 12.00 -20.17 3.86
C ASN A 231 10.80 -19.51 3.15
N ARG A 232 11.09 -18.65 2.16
CA ARG A 232 10.06 -17.93 1.39
C ARG A 232 8.99 -18.85 0.81
N THR A 233 9.39 -19.94 0.14
CA THR A 233 8.45 -20.85 -0.53
C THR A 233 7.54 -21.56 0.49
N THR A 234 8.12 -22.00 1.61
CA THR A 234 7.36 -22.60 2.71
C THR A 234 6.38 -21.59 3.30
N SER A 235 6.84 -20.37 3.58
CA SER A 235 6.03 -19.27 4.09
C SER A 235 4.85 -18.94 3.16
N GLU A 236 5.08 -18.83 1.84
CA GLU A 236 4.03 -18.59 0.86
C GLU A 236 3.00 -19.73 0.82
N LYS A 237 3.47 -20.98 0.87
CA LYS A 237 2.58 -22.15 0.93
C LYS A 237 1.73 -22.13 2.21
N GLN A 238 2.32 -21.90 3.37
CA GLN A 238 1.62 -21.84 4.66
C GLN A 238 0.53 -20.75 4.66
N VAL A 239 0.87 -19.53 4.25
CA VAL A 239 -0.12 -18.43 4.15
C VAL A 239 -1.24 -18.79 3.16
N SER A 240 -0.90 -19.32 1.98
CA SER A 240 -1.90 -19.70 0.98
C SER A 240 -2.84 -20.80 1.49
N THR A 241 -2.31 -21.80 2.20
CA THR A 241 -3.11 -22.88 2.82
C THR A 241 -4.06 -22.32 3.86
N LEU A 242 -3.57 -21.51 4.82
CA LEU A 242 -4.40 -20.89 5.86
C LEU A 242 -5.57 -20.10 5.27
N ILE A 243 -5.31 -19.25 4.28
CA ILE A 243 -6.34 -18.43 3.62
C ILE A 243 -7.34 -19.30 2.85
N SER A 244 -6.89 -20.37 2.19
CA SER A 244 -7.74 -21.24 1.39
C SER A 244 -8.62 -22.14 2.26
N ASP A 245 -8.06 -22.67 3.35
CA ASP A 245 -8.78 -23.51 4.31
C ASP A 245 -9.88 -22.71 5.01
N TYR A 246 -9.57 -21.50 5.48
CA TYR A 246 -10.57 -20.60 6.06
C TYR A 246 -11.71 -20.29 5.07
N ARG A 247 -11.40 -20.00 3.79
CA ARG A 247 -12.42 -19.80 2.76
C ARG A 247 -13.27 -21.04 2.51
N ARG A 248 -12.69 -22.22 2.58
CA ARG A 248 -13.43 -23.48 2.35
C ARG A 248 -14.40 -23.75 3.50
N GLU A 249 -14.00 -23.44 4.73
CA GLU A 249 -14.78 -23.68 5.94
C GLU A 249 -15.86 -22.63 6.18
N HIS A 250 -15.56 -21.35 5.91
CA HIS A 250 -16.45 -20.22 6.21
C HIS A 250 -17.03 -19.53 4.98
N GLY A 251 -16.55 -19.86 3.79
CA GLY A 251 -17.10 -19.33 2.55
C GLY A 251 -18.52 -19.82 2.38
N LYS A 252 -19.46 -18.89 2.14
CA LYS A 252 -20.76 -19.24 1.56
C LYS A 252 -20.47 -19.91 0.22
N GLN A 253 -20.50 -21.24 0.17
CA GLN A 253 -20.47 -21.95 -1.11
C GLN A 253 -21.66 -21.43 -1.90
N ARG A 254 -21.38 -20.60 -2.91
CA ARG A 254 -22.40 -20.24 -3.89
C ARG A 254 -22.80 -21.58 -4.49
N ALA A 255 -24.06 -21.97 -4.31
CA ALA A 255 -24.55 -23.22 -4.87
C ALA A 255 -24.12 -23.25 -6.34
N PRO A 256 -23.39 -24.28 -6.80
CA PRO A 256 -22.97 -24.35 -8.18
C PRO A 256 -24.22 -24.21 -9.06
N GLU A 257 -24.17 -23.36 -10.08
CA GLU A 257 -25.31 -23.19 -10.97
C GLU A 257 -25.67 -24.56 -11.58
N THR A 258 -26.88 -25.02 -11.30
CA THR A 258 -27.46 -26.22 -11.89
C THR A 258 -28.15 -25.84 -13.19
N GLY A 259 -28.07 -26.69 -14.21
CA GLY A 259 -28.61 -26.42 -15.52
C GLY A 259 -27.86 -27.09 -16.67
N ILE A 260 -28.27 -26.78 -17.88
CA ILE A 260 -27.68 -27.25 -19.13
C ILE A 260 -26.86 -26.09 -19.72
N PHE A 261 -25.55 -26.27 -19.83
CA PHE A 261 -24.62 -25.25 -20.27
C PHE A 261 -24.08 -25.60 -21.65
N PHE A 262 -24.32 -24.75 -22.65
CA PHE A 262 -23.79 -24.96 -24.00
C PHE A 262 -22.26 -24.86 -24.02
N ARG A 263 -21.60 -25.82 -24.68
CA ARG A 263 -20.12 -25.92 -24.77
C ARG A 263 -19.59 -25.81 -26.20
N GLY A 264 -20.46 -25.41 -27.14
CA GLY A 264 -20.13 -25.35 -28.55
C GLY A 264 -20.59 -26.59 -29.32
N THR A 265 -20.40 -26.55 -30.63
CA THR A 265 -20.77 -27.62 -31.56
C THR A 265 -19.51 -28.38 -31.98
N ARG A 266 -19.52 -29.72 -31.87
CA ARG A 266 -18.43 -30.59 -32.33
C ARG A 266 -18.95 -31.56 -33.37
N ALA A 267 -18.32 -31.59 -34.54
CA ALA A 267 -18.70 -32.45 -35.67
C ALA A 267 -20.19 -32.34 -36.07
N GLY A 268 -20.76 -31.14 -35.99
CA GLY A 268 -22.17 -30.89 -36.32
C GLY A 268 -23.16 -31.24 -35.21
N VAL A 269 -22.69 -31.60 -34.01
CA VAL A 269 -23.52 -31.91 -32.84
C VAL A 269 -23.29 -30.88 -31.74
N ASP A 270 -24.37 -30.28 -31.25
CA ASP A 270 -24.32 -29.35 -30.12
C ASP A 270 -24.00 -30.11 -28.82
N CYS A 271 -22.93 -29.69 -28.15
CA CYS A 271 -22.49 -30.28 -26.89
C CYS A 271 -22.95 -29.41 -25.72
N TYR A 272 -23.52 -30.05 -24.71
CA TYR A 272 -23.94 -29.41 -23.47
C TYR A 272 -23.35 -30.12 -22.26
N ASP A 273 -22.95 -29.35 -21.25
CA ASP A 273 -22.63 -29.86 -19.91
C ASP A 273 -23.90 -29.77 -19.06
N LEU A 274 -24.37 -30.90 -18.53
CA LEU A 274 -25.42 -30.93 -17.51
C LEU A 274 -24.77 -30.84 -16.12
N ARG A 275 -25.23 -29.91 -15.29
CA ARG A 275 -24.89 -29.85 -13.87
C ARG A 275 -26.17 -29.98 -13.06
N ALA A 276 -26.29 -31.04 -12.28
CA ALA A 276 -27.44 -31.30 -11.41
C ALA A 276 -26.99 -31.39 -9.94
N ALA A 277 -27.84 -30.92 -9.02
CA ALA A 277 -27.65 -31.19 -7.60
C ALA A 277 -28.11 -32.63 -7.30
N GLY A 278 -27.54 -33.28 -6.27
CA GLY A 278 -27.67 -34.73 -6.04
C GLY A 278 -29.10 -35.29 -6.06
N GLU A 279 -30.11 -34.55 -5.59
CA GLU A 279 -31.53 -34.98 -5.62
C GLU A 279 -32.19 -34.89 -7.02
N GLN A 280 -31.53 -34.23 -7.98
CA GLN A 280 -31.97 -34.05 -9.37
C GLN A 280 -31.09 -34.86 -10.36
N ALA A 281 -30.18 -35.70 -9.84
CA ALA A 281 -29.25 -36.50 -10.64
C ALA A 281 -29.77 -37.92 -10.94
N GLU A 282 -30.89 -38.33 -10.32
CA GLU A 282 -31.65 -39.55 -10.62
C GLU A 282 -32.79 -39.25 -11.60
#